data_AF-A0A2T3E9K1-F1
#
_entry.id   AF-A0A2T3E9K1-F1
#
_cell.length_a   1.000
_cell.length_b   1.000
_cell.length_c   1.000
_cell.angle_alpha   90.00
_cell.angle_beta   90.00
_cell.angle_gamma   90.00
#
_symmetry.space_group_name_H-M   'P 1'
#
loop_
_entity.id
_entity.type
_entity.pdbx_description
1 polymer ?
#
loop_
_entity_poly.entity_id
_entity_poly.type
_entity_poly.pdbx_seq_one_letter_code
_entity_poly.pdbx_strand_id
1 'polypeptide(L)'
;MVKVKYLPEPGTPDDTETLNHKFSARRAADVTDEAVLAVLRGNPFFQVLDDEKGSRTPTPAPKTAEVVLTALEQVDGTFAIMSGPDLIKEGLTKEDADAFNALSDEDKAEYVAA
;
A
#
# COMPACT_ATOMS: atom_id res chain seq x y z
N MET A 1 21.73 8.57 1.13
CA MET A 1 21.86 7.12 0.85
C MET A 1 20.49 6.52 1.02
N VAL A 2 19.97 5.86 -0.01
CA VAL A 2 18.63 5.30 -0.03
C VAL A 2 18.77 3.78 0.04
N LYS A 3 17.95 3.15 0.87
CA LYS A 3 17.99 1.69 1.02
C LYS A 3 17.18 1.06 -0.10
N VAL A 4 17.76 0.10 -0.82
CA VAL A 4 17.03 -0.66 -1.84
C VAL A 4 16.99 -2.12 -1.42
N LYS A 5 15.79 -2.68 -1.36
CA LYS A 5 15.55 -4.09 -1.08
C LYS A 5 15.29 -4.82 -2.40
N TYR A 6 16.01 -5.91 -2.61
CA TYR A 6 15.76 -6.82 -3.74
C TYR A 6 14.63 -7.81 -3.38
N LEU A 7 13.72 -8.04 -4.32
CA LEU A 7 12.58 -8.94 -4.24
C LEU A 7 12.70 -9.95 -5.38
N PRO A 8 13.44 -11.07 -5.18
CA PRO A 8 13.58 -12.09 -6.20
C PRO A 8 12.25 -12.80 -6.44
N GLU A 9 12.04 -13.25 -7.67
CA GLU A 9 10.91 -14.13 -7.99
C GLU A 9 11.10 -15.52 -7.36
N PRO A 10 10.00 -16.23 -7.09
CA PRO A 10 10.07 -17.62 -6.66
C PRO A 10 10.77 -18.47 -7.74
N GLY A 11 12.02 -18.86 -7.47
CA GLY A 11 12.86 -19.64 -8.38
C GLY A 11 14.17 -18.96 -8.81
N THR A 12 14.37 -17.69 -8.44
CA THR A 12 15.55 -16.89 -8.80
C THR A 12 16.52 -16.79 -7.62
N PRO A 13 17.85 -16.69 -7.84
CA PRO A 13 18.81 -16.49 -6.76
C PRO A 13 18.51 -15.24 -5.91
N ASP A 14 18.75 -15.35 -4.61
CA ASP A 14 18.59 -14.27 -3.63
C ASP A 14 19.54 -13.08 -3.86
N ASP A 15 20.51 -13.19 -4.77
CA ASP A 15 21.53 -12.20 -5.05
C ASP A 15 21.50 -11.78 -6.52
N THR A 16 21.56 -10.47 -6.77
CA THR A 16 21.66 -9.91 -8.12
C THR A 16 22.67 -8.77 -8.14
N GLU A 17 23.37 -8.63 -9.26
CA GLU A 17 24.25 -7.49 -9.52
C GLU A 17 23.66 -6.67 -10.66
N THR A 18 23.36 -5.41 -10.40
CA THR A 18 22.85 -4.49 -11.42
C THR A 18 23.41 -3.10 -11.18
N LEU A 19 23.66 -2.36 -12.26
CA LEU A 19 24.13 -0.97 -12.17
C LEU A 19 25.39 -0.81 -11.29
N ASN A 20 26.28 -1.81 -11.34
CA ASN A 20 27.51 -1.88 -10.52
C ASN A 20 27.26 -1.92 -9.00
N HIS A 21 26.04 -2.28 -8.58
CA HIS A 21 25.66 -2.52 -7.19
C HIS A 21 25.20 -3.97 -7.02
N LYS A 22 25.66 -4.60 -5.93
CA LYS A 22 25.23 -5.94 -5.53
C LYS A 22 24.08 -5.83 -4.54
N PHE A 23 22.95 -6.44 -4.88
CA PHE A 23 21.75 -6.47 -4.07
C PHE A 23 21.46 -7.89 -3.61
N SER A 24 20.96 -8.01 -2.39
CA SER A 24 20.56 -9.30 -1.81
C SER A 24 19.14 -9.21 -1.27
N ALA A 25 18.33 -10.25 -1.46
CA ALA A 25 16.97 -10.34 -0.95
C ALA A 25 16.92 -10.28 0.58
N ARG A 26 18.00 -10.77 1.21
CA ARG A 26 18.16 -10.83 2.67
C ARG A 26 18.62 -9.51 3.29
N ARG A 27 19.15 -8.57 2.48
CA ARG A 27 19.75 -7.33 3.00
C ARG A 27 19.51 -6.17 2.04
N ALA A 28 18.92 -5.09 2.55
CA ALA A 28 18.85 -3.85 1.80
C ALA A 28 20.26 -3.31 1.51
N ALA A 29 20.48 -2.89 0.26
CA ALA A 29 21.71 -2.25 -0.17
C ALA A 29 21.54 -0.74 -0.15
N ASP A 30 22.54 -0.02 0.36
CA ASP A 30 22.56 1.43 0.34
C ASP A 30 23.04 1.93 -1.02
N VAL A 31 22.16 2.63 -1.74
CA VAL A 31 22.44 3.23 -3.05
C VAL A 31 22.40 4.76 -2.91
N THR A 32 23.43 5.43 -3.42
CA THR A 32 23.52 6.90 -3.40
C THR A 32 23.18 7.54 -4.73
N ASP A 33 23.23 6.78 -5.83
CA ASP A 33 22.99 7.28 -7.18
C ASP A 33 21.50 7.41 -7.50
N GLU A 34 21.02 8.64 -7.70
CA GLU A 34 19.62 8.92 -8.09
C GLU A 34 19.25 8.29 -9.44
N ALA A 35 20.18 8.26 -10.40
CA ALA A 35 19.96 7.59 -11.68
C ALA A 35 19.70 6.09 -11.49
N VAL A 36 20.46 5.45 -10.60
CA VAL A 36 20.28 4.04 -10.25
C VAL A 36 18.95 3.84 -9.53
N LEU A 37 18.60 4.70 -8.57
CA LEU A 37 17.33 4.66 -7.85
C LEU A 37 16.11 4.82 -8.78
N ALA A 38 16.20 5.69 -9.80
CA ALA A 38 15.13 5.87 -10.78
C ALA A 38 14.90 4.61 -11.62
N VAL A 39 15.96 3.91 -12.04
CA VAL A 39 15.85 2.63 -12.75
C VAL A 39 15.29 1.54 -11.82
N LEU A 40 15.73 1.50 -10.56
CA LEU A 40 15.28 0.51 -9.59
C LEU A 40 13.82 0.73 -9.15
N ARG A 41 13.34 1.98 -9.03
CA ARG A 41 11.92 2.29 -8.78
C ARG A 41 11.00 1.79 -9.90
N GLY A 42 11.49 1.78 -11.14
CA GLY A 42 10.74 1.26 -12.29
C GLY A 42 10.75 -0.27 -12.38
N ASN A 43 11.49 -0.97 -11.51
CA ASN A 43 11.68 -2.40 -11.59
C ASN A 43 10.92 -3.12 -10.47
N PRO A 44 9.96 -4.02 -10.78
CA PRO A 44 9.17 -4.73 -9.77
C PRO A 44 10.00 -5.62 -8.84
N PHE A 45 11.24 -5.96 -9.23
CA PHE A 45 12.16 -6.73 -8.41
C PHE A 45 12.93 -5.90 -7.38
N PHE A 46 12.78 -4.57 -7.36
CA PHE A 46 13.50 -3.70 -6.44
C PHE A 46 12.56 -2.72 -5.75
N GLN A 47 12.61 -2.72 -4.43
CA GLN A 47 11.85 -1.79 -3.59
C GLN A 47 12.80 -0.75 -3.01
N VAL A 48 12.67 0.49 -3.49
CA VAL A 48 13.42 1.64 -3.01
C VAL A 48 12.75 2.19 -1.75
N LEU A 49 13.39 1.99 -0.60
CA LEU A 49 13.00 2.49 0.71
C LEU A 49 13.67 3.87 0.90
N ASP A 50 13.03 4.89 0.36
CA ASP A 50 13.40 6.29 0.57
C ASP A 50 12.97 6.71 1.98
N ASP A 51 13.95 7.01 2.85
CA ASP A 51 13.70 7.62 4.15
C ASP A 51 13.54 9.13 3.96
N GLU A 52 12.56 9.54 3.16
CA GLU A 52 12.08 10.91 3.15
C GLU A 52 10.56 10.94 3.15
N LYS A 53 10.07 11.78 4.05
CA LYS A 53 8.70 11.92 4.50
C LYS A 53 7.78 12.37 3.35
N GLY A 54 6.93 11.46 2.86
CA GLY A 54 5.66 11.80 2.23
C GLY A 54 5.56 11.64 0.69
N SER A 55 4.57 10.84 0.29
CA SER A 55 3.80 10.93 -0.97
C SER A 55 4.40 10.36 -2.27
N ARG A 56 4.03 9.10 -2.60
CA ARG A 56 3.15 8.67 -3.74
C ARG A 56 3.40 7.21 -4.19
N THR A 57 2.55 6.30 -3.68
CA THR A 57 1.96 5.06 -4.27
C THR A 57 2.85 3.92 -4.84
N PRO A 58 2.34 2.67 -5.00
CA PRO A 58 2.01 1.71 -3.94
C PRO A 58 2.79 0.37 -4.12
N THR A 59 3.28 -0.22 -3.03
CA THR A 59 3.73 -1.64 -3.00
C THR A 59 3.40 -2.16 -1.60
N PRO A 60 2.82 -3.37 -1.46
CA PRO A 60 2.06 -3.78 -0.29
C PRO A 60 2.95 -3.81 0.96
N ALA A 61 2.75 -2.84 1.83
CA ALA A 61 3.26 -2.88 3.19
C ALA A 61 2.50 -3.96 3.97
N PRO A 62 3.17 -4.71 4.85
CA PRO A 62 2.51 -5.73 5.66
C PRO A 62 1.63 -5.03 6.69
N LYS A 63 0.30 -5.18 6.57
CA LYS A 63 -0.70 -5.14 7.65
C LYS A 63 -0.35 -4.23 8.84
N THR A 64 -0.26 -2.92 8.61
CA THR A 64 -0.97 -2.04 9.54
C THR A 64 -2.43 -2.24 9.14
N ALA A 65 -3.29 -2.63 10.07
CA ALA A 65 -4.73 -2.53 9.84
C ALA A 65 -5.04 -1.03 9.71
N GLU A 66 -4.74 -0.44 8.54
CA GLU A 66 -5.53 0.66 8.04
C GLU A 66 -6.96 0.16 8.12
N VAL A 67 -7.73 0.83 8.95
CA VAL A 67 -9.17 0.67 9.11
C VAL A 67 -9.75 1.07 7.75
N VAL A 68 -9.71 0.17 6.77
CA VAL A 68 -10.27 0.40 5.43
C VAL A 68 -11.78 0.37 5.62
N LEU A 69 -12.33 1.56 5.79
CA LEU A 69 -13.77 1.77 5.91
C LEU A 69 -14.38 1.65 4.53
N THR A 70 -15.21 0.63 4.33
CA THR A 70 -15.88 0.35 3.06
C THR A 70 -17.37 0.18 3.30
N ALA A 71 -18.19 0.84 2.48
CA ALA A 71 -19.62 0.57 2.48
C ALA A 71 -19.91 -0.64 1.58
N LEU A 72 -20.40 -1.74 2.17
CA LEU A 72 -20.80 -2.97 1.48
C LEU A 72 -22.33 -3.12 1.46
N GLU A 73 -22.83 -3.67 0.36
CA GLU A 73 -24.24 -4.10 0.24
C GLU A 73 -24.46 -5.36 1.10
N GLN A 74 -25.48 -5.31 1.96
CA GLN A 74 -25.94 -6.40 2.79
C GLN A 74 -26.93 -7.28 2.01
N VAL A 75 -27.14 -8.51 2.49
CA VAL A 75 -28.10 -9.46 1.90
C VAL A 75 -29.54 -8.92 1.90
N ASP A 76 -29.85 -8.01 2.82
CA ASP A 76 -31.13 -7.32 2.92
C ASP A 76 -31.31 -6.16 1.92
N GLY A 77 -30.32 -5.87 1.07
CA GLY A 77 -30.37 -4.79 0.07
C GLY A 77 -30.11 -3.38 0.64
N THR A 78 -29.79 -3.29 1.93
CA THR A 78 -29.27 -2.10 2.60
C THR A 78 -27.74 -2.08 2.56
N PHE A 79 -27.14 -0.92 2.77
CA PHE A 79 -25.69 -0.79 2.79
C PHE A 79 -25.17 -0.61 4.23
N ALA A 80 -23.96 -1.08 4.48
CA ALA A 80 -23.30 -0.97 5.77
C ALA A 80 -21.82 -0.58 5.62
N ILE A 81 -21.36 0.38 6.42
CA ILE A 81 -19.93 0.70 6.56
C ILE A 81 -19.29 -0.36 7.45
N MET A 82 -18.27 -1.01 6.92
CA MET A 82 -17.46 -2.01 7.60
C MET A 82 -16.02 -1.53 7.68
N SER A 83 -15.39 -1.74 8.83
CA SER A 83 -13.95 -1.60 9.06
C SER A 83 -13.34 -3.00 9.14
N GLY A 84 -12.97 -3.57 7.98
CA GLY A 84 -12.51 -4.95 7.92
C GLY A 84 -13.57 -5.93 8.45
N PRO A 85 -13.36 -6.61 9.60
CA PRO A 85 -14.36 -7.51 10.19
C PRO A 85 -15.42 -6.80 11.05
N ASP A 86 -15.26 -5.50 11.33
CA ASP A 86 -16.12 -4.77 12.25
C ASP A 86 -17.22 -4.01 11.52
N LEU A 87 -18.48 -4.18 11.94
CA LEU A 87 -19.62 -3.43 11.40
C LEU A 87 -19.75 -2.12 12.16
N ILE A 88 -19.48 -1.02 11.46
CA ILE A 88 -19.45 0.33 12.05
C ILE A 88 -20.83 0.98 11.98
N LYS A 89 -21.51 0.85 10.84
CA LYS A 89 -22.79 1.50 10.61
C LYS A 89 -23.60 0.71 9.59
N GLU A 90 -24.87 0.43 9.88
CA GLU A 90 -25.79 -0.28 9.00
C GLU A 90 -26.97 0.62 8.59
N GLY A 91 -27.74 0.17 7.58
CA GLY A 91 -28.95 0.87 7.14
C GLY A 91 -28.70 2.07 6.23
N LEU A 92 -27.52 2.14 5.60
CA LEU A 92 -27.22 3.16 4.60
C LEU A 92 -27.98 2.90 3.30
N THR A 93 -28.32 3.99 2.61
CA THR A 93 -28.87 3.92 1.27
C THR A 93 -27.76 3.69 0.24
N LYS A 94 -28.13 3.32 -0.99
CA LYS A 94 -27.18 3.18 -2.10
C LYS A 94 -26.41 4.48 -2.34
N GLU A 95 -27.08 5.62 -2.22
CA GLU A 95 -26.46 6.94 -2.41
C GLU A 95 -25.45 7.24 -1.32
N ASP A 96 -25.78 6.96 -0.06
CA ASP A 96 -24.83 7.13 1.05
C ASP A 96 -23.63 6.19 0.95
N ALA A 97 -23.85 4.95 0.52
CA ALA A 97 -22.78 3.97 0.34
C ALA A 97 -21.85 4.32 -0.81
N ASP A 98 -22.39 4.82 -1.92
CA ASP A 98 -21.61 5.29 -3.06
C ASP A 98 -20.82 6.55 -2.70
N ALA A 99 -21.47 7.52 -2.06
CA ALA A 99 -20.81 8.71 -1.53
C ALA A 99 -19.69 8.34 -0.54
N PHE A 100 -19.96 7.43 0.39
CA PHE A 100 -18.97 6.96 1.35
C PHE A 100 -17.80 6.25 0.67
N ASN A 101 -18.04 5.45 -0.37
CA ASN A 101 -16.95 4.81 -1.11
C ASN A 101 -16.17 5.79 -2.00
N ALA A 102 -16.80 6.85 -2.48
CA ALA A 102 -16.20 7.91 -3.28
C ALA A 102 -15.37 8.92 -2.47
N LEU A 103 -15.56 8.99 -1.14
CA LEU A 103 -14.72 9.78 -0.25
C LEU A 103 -13.29 9.23 -0.18
N SER A 104 -12.33 10.09 0.19
CA SER A 104 -10.97 9.65 0.49
C SER A 104 -10.95 8.89 1.81
N ASP A 105 -9.98 7.99 2.01
CA ASP A 105 -9.90 7.19 3.23
C ASP A 105 -9.77 8.05 4.51
N GLU A 106 -9.18 9.25 4.41
CA GLU A 106 -9.15 10.27 5.48
C GLU A 106 -10.56 10.81 5.81
N ASP A 107 -11.36 11.16 4.80
CA ASP A 107 -12.74 11.64 4.99
C ASP A 107 -13.68 10.53 5.49
N LYS A 108 -13.48 9.28 5.05
CA LYS A 108 -14.25 8.12 5.55
C LYS A 108 -14.01 7.89 7.03
N ALA A 109 -12.76 8.03 7.48
CA ALA A 109 -12.38 7.91 8.88
C ALA A 109 -13.02 9.01 9.74
N GLU A 110 -13.05 10.25 9.26
CA GLU A 110 -13.78 11.33 9.96
C GLU A 110 -15.30 11.08 9.99
N TYR A 111 -15.90 10.61 8.89
CA TYR A 111 -17.35 10.36 8.82
C TYR A 111 -17.83 9.27 9.79
N VAL A 112 -16.94 8.34 10.15
CA VAL A 112 -17.21 7.27 11.12
C VAL A 112 -16.89 7.68 12.56
N ALA A 113 -15.95 8.59 12.75
CA ALA A 113 -15.61 9.14 14.05
C ALA A 113 -16.62 10.21 14.54
N ALA A 114 -17.43 10.76 13.63
CA ALA A 114 -18.48 11.75 13.89
C ALA A 114 -19.83 11.13 14.30
#